data_AF-A0A957VFI8-F1
#
_entry.id   AF-A0A957VFI8-F1
#
_cell.length_a   1.000
_cell.length_b   1.000
_cell.length_c   1.000
_cell.angle_alpha   90.00
_cell.angle_beta   90.00
_cell.angle_gamma   90.00
#
_symmetry.space_group_name_H-M   'P 1'
#
loop_
_entity.id
_entity.type
_entity.pdbx_description
1 polymer ?
#
loop_
_entity_poly.entity_id
_entity_poly.type
_entity_poly.pdbx_seq_one_letter_code
_entity_poly.pdbx_strand_id
1 'polypeptide(L)'
;EGIKVGPNHCQLFTLADAADLPAYCGSRINYDKYSTDKTKFSVGFASPLGQLLPCNHIFNQYIFVDDPQKTIQKLESKRLRLQSLSAYSRENAISRDATNDFLNEAISQQRLPVKAHFNVLVWTDNKDELKDVRNLVSSALAQMDAVPKQELDGAPQLFWAGIPGNEADFPMNDSFDSFAEQACCFLNLETNYRSSISPCGIRLGDRMYGKPVHVDISDEPMKRGICTNRNKFILGPSGSGKSFFTNHMVRSYYEQGTHIVLVDVGHSYKGLCQMVKGYYFTYDESNPIRFNPFFIGQGDVLDTEKKESIKTLLLALWKKDNETFNRSEYVALSNALQLYYEKEVDFRCFNSFYEFLQQEFVEVLKTDKVKEKDFDVSNFLYVLRPYYKGGEFDYLLNATENLELLKERFIVFELDNIKDHPILFPVVTIIIMEVFISKMRKLKGIRKMILIEEAWKAIAKEGMAEYIKYLFKTVRKFFGEAIVVTQEVEDIISSPVVKQAIINNSDCKILLDQSKYQNKFEQIQELLGLTEKEKALVLSINKANDPTKKYKEVFISLGGVLSKVYRTEVSPEEYLAYTTEETEKVKLMQYAEKFNGDMQKGIAAMVKEAER
;
A
#
# COMPACT_ATOMS: atom_id res chain seq x y z
N GLU A 1 33.40 -32.23 16.87
CA GLU A 1 32.16 -32.06 16.08
C GLU A 1 31.71 -30.62 16.29
N GLY A 2 31.55 -29.82 15.24
CA GLY A 2 31.29 -28.37 15.38
C GLY A 2 29.98 -28.03 16.10
N ILE A 3 29.68 -26.74 16.24
CA ILE A 3 28.45 -26.27 16.88
C ILE A 3 27.22 -26.87 16.18
N LYS A 4 26.26 -27.36 16.97
CA LYS A 4 24.96 -27.86 16.50
C LYS A 4 23.83 -27.25 17.32
N VAL A 5 22.79 -26.74 16.65
CA VAL A 5 21.60 -26.17 17.29
C VAL A 5 20.35 -26.88 16.76
N GLY A 6 19.79 -27.79 17.55
CA GLY A 6 18.70 -28.66 17.09
C GLY A 6 19.16 -29.55 15.93
N PRO A 7 18.46 -29.56 14.78
CA PRO A 7 18.91 -30.27 13.57
C PRO A 7 20.03 -29.54 12.81
N ASN A 8 20.25 -28.25 13.09
CA ASN A 8 21.14 -27.40 12.29
C ASN A 8 22.60 -27.64 12.62
N HIS A 9 23.40 -27.86 11.59
CA HIS A 9 24.85 -27.92 11.64
C HIS A 9 25.43 -26.51 11.38
N CYS A 10 26.22 -26.00 12.31
CA CYS A 10 26.72 -24.63 12.27
C CYS A 10 28.22 -24.56 11.95
N GLN A 11 28.63 -23.49 11.28
CA GLN A 11 30.03 -23.11 11.08
C GLN A 11 30.18 -21.62 11.41
N LEU A 12 31.26 -21.27 12.11
CA LEU A 12 31.55 -19.89 12.49
C LEU A 12 32.80 -19.41 11.75
N PHE A 13 32.71 -18.25 11.12
CA PHE A 13 33.84 -17.60 10.44
C PHE A 13 34.12 -16.26 11.10
N THR A 14 35.38 -15.98 11.42
CA THR A 14 35.77 -14.82 12.24
C THR A 14 36.69 -13.88 11.48
N LEU A 15 36.48 -12.58 11.68
CA LEU A 15 37.40 -11.49 11.37
C LEU A 15 37.87 -10.90 12.69
N ALA A 16 38.91 -11.52 13.25
CA ALA A 16 39.40 -11.26 14.61
C ALA A 16 40.91 -10.96 14.67
N ASP A 17 41.64 -11.28 13.60
CA ASP A 17 43.07 -11.02 13.47
C ASP A 17 43.34 -10.06 12.30
N ALA A 18 44.31 -9.17 12.46
CA ALA A 18 44.74 -8.25 11.42
C ALA A 18 45.22 -8.97 10.15
N ALA A 19 45.72 -10.20 10.26
CA ALA A 19 46.09 -11.02 9.11
C ALA A 19 44.90 -11.47 8.24
N ASP A 20 43.72 -11.57 8.85
CA ASP A 20 42.49 -12.02 8.16
C ASP A 20 41.65 -10.85 7.63
N LEU A 21 41.97 -9.62 8.06
CA LEU A 21 41.29 -8.40 7.64
C LEU A 21 41.74 -7.93 6.26
N PRO A 22 40.87 -7.19 5.55
CA PRO A 22 41.25 -6.58 4.29
C PRO A 22 42.22 -5.40 4.51
N ALA A 23 43.11 -5.21 3.54
CA ALA A 23 44.08 -4.10 3.56
C ALA A 23 43.42 -2.71 3.52
N TYR A 24 42.19 -2.64 3.02
CA TYR A 24 41.39 -1.42 2.97
C TYR A 24 39.95 -1.70 3.42
N CYS A 25 39.38 -0.77 4.17
CA CYS A 25 37.96 -0.73 4.45
C CYS A 25 37.42 0.68 4.18
N GLY A 26 36.15 0.76 3.79
CA GLY A 26 35.48 2.03 3.51
C GLY A 26 34.04 2.02 3.98
N SER A 27 33.39 3.18 4.01
CA SER A 27 31.97 3.28 4.40
C SER A 27 31.02 2.60 3.40
N ARG A 28 31.50 2.31 2.19
CA ARG A 28 30.73 1.67 1.11
C ARG A 28 31.65 0.95 0.12
N ILE A 29 31.09 -0.03 -0.59
CA ILE A 29 31.62 -0.64 -1.81
C ILE A 29 30.63 -0.45 -2.95
N ASN A 30 31.06 -0.72 -4.18
CA ASN A 30 30.14 -0.76 -5.32
C ASN A 30 29.71 -2.20 -5.57
N TYR A 31 28.41 -2.42 -5.72
CA TYR A 31 27.91 -3.70 -6.18
C TYR A 31 27.92 -3.72 -7.71
N ASP A 32 28.98 -4.31 -8.29
CA ASP A 32 29.27 -4.21 -9.71
C ASP A 32 28.16 -4.77 -10.60
N LYS A 33 27.48 -5.84 -10.15
CA LYS A 33 26.36 -6.46 -10.89
C LYS A 33 25.23 -5.47 -11.25
N TYR A 34 25.02 -4.45 -10.41
CA TYR A 34 24.01 -3.41 -10.64
C TYR A 34 24.60 -2.02 -10.89
N SER A 35 25.93 -1.96 -11.05
CA SER A 35 26.61 -0.74 -11.45
C SER A 35 26.77 -0.69 -12.96
N THR A 36 26.73 0.52 -13.52
CA THR A 36 27.08 0.81 -14.90
C THR A 36 28.31 1.72 -14.94
N ASP A 37 28.76 2.08 -16.14
CA ASP A 37 29.81 3.09 -16.31
C ASP A 37 29.35 4.48 -15.86
N LYS A 38 28.04 4.76 -15.95
CA LYS A 38 27.45 6.07 -15.61
C LYS A 38 26.92 6.15 -14.19
N THR A 39 26.51 5.03 -13.61
CA THR A 39 25.87 4.97 -12.29
C THR A 39 26.49 3.85 -11.45
N LYS A 40 27.02 4.19 -10.27
CA LYS A 40 27.52 3.18 -9.33
C LYS A 40 26.44 2.84 -8.32
N PHE A 41 26.18 1.55 -8.12
CA PHE A 41 25.26 1.08 -7.09
C PHE A 41 26.04 0.83 -5.80
N SER A 42 26.12 1.86 -4.96
CA SER A 42 26.86 1.75 -3.69
C SER A 42 26.06 1.01 -2.62
N VAL A 43 26.73 0.12 -1.91
CA VAL A 43 26.23 -0.64 -0.76
C VAL A 43 27.23 -0.56 0.39
N GLY A 44 26.83 -0.84 1.62
CA GLY A 44 27.71 -0.89 2.78
C GLY A 44 28.84 -1.91 2.60
N PHE A 45 30.00 -1.64 3.19
CA PHE A 45 31.19 -2.48 3.00
C PHE A 45 31.00 -3.92 3.48
N ALA A 46 30.25 -4.13 4.56
CA ALA A 46 29.87 -5.46 5.05
C ALA A 46 28.64 -6.09 4.36
N SER A 47 28.06 -5.46 3.32
CA SER A 47 26.92 -6.02 2.58
C SER A 47 27.11 -7.46 2.11
N PRO A 48 28.31 -7.90 1.65
CA PRO A 48 28.56 -9.29 1.26
C PRO A 48 28.28 -10.30 2.38
N LEU A 49 28.44 -9.91 3.65
CA LEU A 49 28.21 -10.77 4.82
C LEU A 49 26.81 -10.63 5.42
N GLY A 50 26.02 -9.66 4.92
CA GLY A 50 24.64 -9.41 5.31
C GLY A 50 23.67 -9.89 4.22
N GLN A 51 22.85 -8.97 3.71
CA GLN A 51 21.76 -9.32 2.77
C GLN A 51 22.21 -10.03 1.49
N LEU A 52 23.46 -9.87 1.06
CA LEU A 52 23.96 -10.48 -0.16
C LEU A 52 24.47 -11.91 0.04
N LEU A 53 24.57 -12.40 1.28
CA LEU A 53 24.97 -13.77 1.59
C LEU A 53 23.76 -14.72 1.47
N PRO A 54 23.67 -15.58 0.43
CA PRO A 54 22.47 -16.33 0.11
C PRO A 54 22.41 -17.67 0.85
N CYS A 55 22.59 -17.65 2.17
CA CYS A 55 22.44 -18.81 3.05
C CYS A 55 21.88 -18.37 4.41
N ASN A 56 21.49 -19.33 5.25
CA ASN A 56 21.09 -18.99 6.61
C ASN A 56 22.30 -18.54 7.41
N HIS A 57 22.27 -17.30 7.91
CA HIS A 57 23.39 -16.71 8.61
C HIS A 57 22.96 -15.69 9.67
N ILE A 58 23.87 -15.45 10.62
CA ILE A 58 23.86 -14.34 11.57
C ILE A 58 25.22 -13.65 11.45
N PHE A 59 25.22 -12.35 11.20
CA PHE A 59 26.43 -11.52 11.18
C PHE A 59 26.52 -10.71 12.47
N ASN A 60 27.38 -11.15 13.39
CA ASN A 60 27.59 -10.47 14.66
C ASN A 60 28.70 -9.43 14.54
N GLN A 61 28.46 -8.25 15.11
CA GLN A 61 29.36 -7.11 15.05
C GLN A 61 29.59 -6.61 16.47
N TYR A 62 30.83 -6.72 16.96
CA TYR A 62 31.21 -6.31 18.31
C TYR A 62 32.22 -5.18 18.21
N ILE A 63 31.91 -4.07 18.89
CA ILE A 63 32.81 -2.92 19.02
C ILE A 63 32.87 -2.57 20.50
N PHE A 64 34.04 -2.76 21.10
CA PHE A 64 34.32 -2.47 22.50
C PHE A 64 34.94 -1.08 22.61
N VAL A 65 34.21 -0.19 23.26
CA VAL A 65 34.65 1.18 23.52
C VAL A 65 35.04 1.29 24.99
N ASP A 66 36.35 1.35 25.22
CA ASP A 66 36.95 1.50 26.55
C ASP A 66 37.34 2.96 26.83
N ASP A 67 37.81 3.22 28.06
CA ASP A 67 38.45 4.49 28.43
C ASP A 67 39.67 4.76 27.51
N PRO A 68 39.65 5.85 26.72
CA PRO A 68 40.70 6.10 25.72
C PRO A 68 42.08 6.27 26.35
N GLN A 69 42.17 6.92 27.52
CA GLN A 69 43.45 7.16 28.18
C GLN A 69 44.05 5.86 28.70
N LYS A 70 43.23 5.00 29.31
CA LYS A 70 43.67 3.67 29.77
C LYS A 70 44.08 2.78 28.59
N THR A 71 43.37 2.84 27.48
CA THR A 71 43.70 2.07 26.28
C THR A 71 45.03 2.50 25.68
N ILE A 72 45.28 3.81 25.58
CA ILE A 72 46.57 4.35 25.13
C ILE A 72 47.70 3.90 26.07
N GLN A 73 47.52 4.00 27.40
CA GLN A 73 48.52 3.54 28.37
C GLN A 73 48.83 2.03 28.25
N LYS A 74 47.81 1.20 28.01
CA LYS A 74 47.99 -0.25 27.76
C LYS A 74 48.78 -0.49 26.47
N LEU A 75 48.48 0.24 25.40
CA LEU A 75 49.19 0.14 24.12
C LEU A 75 50.65 0.62 24.22
N GLU A 76 50.92 1.68 24.97
CA GLU A 76 52.28 2.13 25.27
C GLU A 76 53.07 1.07 26.02
N SER A 77 52.45 0.46 27.03
CA SER A 77 53.04 -0.66 27.79
C SER A 77 53.33 -1.87 26.88
N LYS A 78 52.39 -2.21 25.98
CA LYS A 78 52.57 -3.26 24.95
C LYS A 78 53.74 -2.92 24.03
N ARG A 79 53.87 -1.68 23.56
CA ARG A 79 54.97 -1.20 22.71
C ARG A 79 56.32 -1.34 23.40
N LEU A 80 56.44 -0.91 24.67
CA LEU A 80 57.67 -1.03 25.45
C LEU A 80 58.08 -2.49 25.66
N ARG A 81 57.11 -3.36 25.97
CA ARG A 81 57.35 -4.81 26.07
C ARG A 81 57.87 -5.38 24.75
N LEU A 82 57.21 -5.09 23.64
CA LEU A 82 57.63 -5.55 22.31
C LEU A 82 59.01 -4.98 21.92
N GLN A 83 59.32 -3.75 22.30
CA GLN A 83 60.64 -3.14 22.09
C GLN A 83 61.73 -3.95 22.81
N SER A 84 61.52 -4.35 24.06
CA SER A 84 62.48 -5.19 24.79
C SER A 84 62.70 -6.58 24.16
N LEU A 85 61.68 -7.13 23.50
CA LEU A 85 61.70 -8.47 22.90
C LEU A 85 62.09 -8.47 21.41
N SER A 86 62.09 -7.31 20.76
CA SER A 86 62.35 -7.13 19.32
C SER A 86 63.78 -7.50 18.90
N ALA A 87 64.73 -7.50 19.83
CA ALA A 87 66.10 -7.95 19.58
C ALA A 87 66.20 -9.47 19.32
N TYR A 88 65.22 -10.25 19.76
CA TYR A 88 65.23 -11.71 19.72
C TYR A 88 64.32 -12.32 18.65
N SER A 89 63.41 -11.54 18.05
CA SER A 89 62.51 -12.02 17.00
C SER A 89 62.10 -10.89 16.04
N ARG A 90 62.17 -11.18 14.74
CA ARG A 90 61.71 -10.29 13.67
C ARG A 90 60.21 -10.00 13.76
N GLU A 91 59.40 -10.97 14.17
CA GLU A 91 57.95 -10.81 14.35
C GLU A 91 57.62 -9.82 15.48
N ASN A 92 58.40 -9.86 16.56
CA ASN A 92 58.26 -8.90 17.66
C ASN A 92 58.65 -7.48 17.24
N ALA A 93 59.64 -7.34 16.34
CA ALA A 93 60.00 -6.04 15.77
C ALA A 93 58.88 -5.47 14.90
N ILE A 94 58.29 -6.28 14.01
CA ILE A 94 57.15 -5.88 13.17
C ILE A 94 55.95 -5.49 14.04
N SER A 95 55.62 -6.29 15.07
CA SER A 95 54.52 -6.02 15.98
C SER A 95 54.73 -4.74 16.80
N ARG A 96 55.99 -4.45 17.20
CA ARG A 96 56.36 -3.20 17.87
C ARG A 96 56.08 -2.01 16.97
N ASP A 97 56.54 -2.08 15.72
CA ASP A 97 56.40 -0.97 14.76
C ASP A 97 54.93 -0.71 14.45
N ALA A 98 54.14 -1.77 14.19
CA ALA A 98 52.68 -1.64 14.03
C ALA A 98 51.99 -1.02 15.26
N THR A 99 52.37 -1.43 16.47
CA THR A 99 51.81 -0.84 17.71
C THR A 99 52.20 0.63 17.86
N ASN A 100 53.43 1.00 17.48
CA ASN A 100 53.93 2.36 17.52
C ASN A 100 53.21 3.25 16.50
N ASP A 101 53.01 2.77 15.28
CA ASP A 101 52.32 3.48 14.22
C ASP A 101 50.85 3.73 14.59
N PHE A 102 50.19 2.70 15.14
CA PHE A 102 48.82 2.82 15.68
C PHE A 102 48.74 3.87 16.80
N LEU A 103 49.67 3.86 17.76
CA LEU A 103 49.72 4.87 18.83
C LEU A 103 49.92 6.29 18.30
N ASN A 104 50.83 6.45 17.34
CA ASN A 104 51.09 7.75 16.71
C ASN A 104 49.85 8.27 15.99
N GLU A 105 49.14 7.42 15.26
CA GLU A 105 47.89 7.78 14.60
C GLU A 105 46.81 8.16 15.62
N ALA A 106 46.63 7.36 16.67
CA ALA A 106 45.67 7.61 17.75
C ALA A 106 45.87 9.01 18.38
N ILE A 107 47.12 9.35 18.71
CA ILE A 107 47.47 10.60 19.38
C ILE A 107 47.44 11.79 18.41
N SER A 108 48.09 11.67 17.25
CA SER A 108 48.25 12.78 16.30
C SER A 108 46.94 13.19 15.64
N GLN A 109 46.08 12.21 15.34
CA GLN A 109 44.78 12.44 14.68
C GLN A 109 43.61 12.43 15.67
N GLN A 110 43.87 12.25 16.97
CA GLN A 110 42.85 12.15 18.02
C GLN A 110 41.78 11.08 17.72
N ARG A 111 42.16 9.98 17.07
CA ARG A 111 41.24 8.89 16.76
C ARG A 111 40.95 8.07 18.00
N LEU A 112 39.71 7.62 18.12
CA LEU A 112 39.25 6.80 19.23
C LEU A 112 39.69 5.33 19.02
N PRO A 113 40.62 4.78 19.83
CA PRO A 113 40.97 3.38 19.76
C PRO A 113 39.84 2.52 20.31
N VAL A 114 39.46 1.47 19.58
CA VAL A 114 38.45 0.48 19.95
C VAL A 114 39.01 -0.92 19.74
N LYS A 115 38.40 -1.91 20.38
CA LYS A 115 38.57 -3.31 19.98
C LYS A 115 37.37 -3.74 19.16
N ALA A 116 37.61 -4.50 18.10
CA ALA A 116 36.55 -4.98 17.23
C ALA A 116 36.65 -6.50 17.00
N HIS A 117 35.49 -7.12 16.80
CA HIS A 117 35.35 -8.48 16.30
C HIS A 117 34.13 -8.56 15.41
N PHE A 118 34.25 -9.28 14.30
CA PHE A 118 33.12 -9.57 13.44
C PHE A 118 33.10 -11.08 13.15
N ASN A 119 31.92 -11.68 13.20
CA ASN A 119 31.79 -13.08 12.79
C ASN A 119 30.50 -13.37 12.06
N VAL A 120 30.56 -14.39 11.21
CA VAL A 120 29.41 -14.92 10.47
C VAL A 120 29.17 -16.34 10.95
N LEU A 121 28.06 -16.55 11.65
CA LEU A 121 27.55 -17.87 12.00
C LEU A 121 26.61 -18.32 10.89
N VAL A 122 26.93 -19.41 10.20
CA VAL A 122 26.10 -19.99 9.13
C VAL A 122 25.61 -21.38 9.51
N TRP A 123 24.47 -21.80 8.95
CA TRP A 123 23.91 -23.12 9.24
C TRP A 123 23.07 -23.72 8.10
N THR A 124 22.95 -25.05 8.14
CA THR A 124 22.03 -25.85 7.32
C THR A 124 21.54 -27.04 8.15
N ASP A 125 20.32 -27.51 7.89
CA ASP A 125 19.78 -28.76 8.44
C ASP A 125 20.24 -30.00 7.65
N ASN A 126 20.85 -29.79 6.47
CA ASN A 126 21.43 -30.83 5.63
C ASN A 126 22.96 -30.83 5.72
N LYS A 127 23.53 -31.89 6.30
CA LYS A 127 24.98 -32.03 6.49
C LYS A 127 25.76 -31.99 5.17
N ASP A 128 25.18 -32.46 4.07
CA ASP A 128 25.86 -32.52 2.77
C ASP A 128 26.05 -31.14 2.15
N GLU A 129 25.23 -30.15 2.53
CA GLU A 129 25.30 -28.76 2.05
C GLU A 129 26.35 -27.90 2.78
N LEU A 130 26.94 -28.40 3.89
CA LEU A 130 27.90 -27.63 4.67
C LEU A 130 29.11 -27.15 3.86
N LYS A 131 29.53 -27.93 2.87
CA LYS A 131 30.63 -27.55 1.98
C LYS A 131 30.24 -26.37 1.09
N ASP A 132 29.01 -26.36 0.59
CA ASP A 132 28.52 -25.30 -0.28
C ASP A 132 28.30 -24.02 0.51
N VAL A 133 27.74 -24.11 1.72
CA VAL A 133 27.61 -22.97 2.64
C VAL A 133 28.97 -22.36 2.97
N ARG A 134 29.99 -23.18 3.26
CA ARG A 134 31.37 -22.71 3.45
C ARG A 134 31.90 -21.94 2.23
N ASN A 135 31.67 -22.45 1.03
CA ASN A 135 32.11 -21.82 -0.21
C ASN A 135 31.45 -20.45 -0.40
N LEU A 136 30.15 -20.33 -0.08
CA LEU A 136 29.42 -19.05 -0.13
C LEU A 136 30.03 -18.01 0.82
N VAL A 137 30.27 -18.37 2.08
CA VAL A 137 30.89 -17.44 3.05
C VAL A 137 32.31 -17.07 2.64
N SER A 138 33.08 -18.04 2.16
CA SER A 138 34.45 -17.79 1.70
C SER A 138 34.49 -16.83 0.51
N SER A 139 33.55 -16.97 -0.42
CA SER A 139 33.39 -16.04 -1.55
C SER A 139 32.96 -14.64 -1.08
N ALA A 140 32.05 -14.55 -0.10
CA ALA A 140 31.60 -13.27 0.44
C ALA A 140 32.72 -12.51 1.19
N LEU A 141 33.53 -13.21 1.98
CA LEU A 141 34.70 -12.64 2.65
C LEU A 141 35.76 -12.19 1.63
N ALA A 142 36.01 -13.00 0.60
CA ALA A 142 36.94 -12.64 -0.48
C ALA A 142 36.47 -11.41 -1.28
N GLN A 143 35.16 -11.19 -1.46
CA GLN A 143 34.64 -9.97 -2.09
C GLN A 143 34.94 -8.69 -1.29
N MET A 144 35.23 -8.83 0.01
CA MET A 144 35.68 -7.75 0.87
C MET A 144 37.22 -7.68 0.97
N ASP A 145 37.96 -8.49 0.21
CA ASP A 145 39.41 -8.73 0.33
C ASP A 145 39.84 -9.31 1.70
N ALA A 146 38.92 -9.98 2.41
CA ALA A 146 39.19 -10.61 3.70
C ALA A 146 39.52 -12.11 3.54
N VAL A 147 40.31 -12.65 4.47
CA VAL A 147 40.68 -14.07 4.47
C VAL A 147 39.63 -14.89 5.25
N PRO A 148 39.05 -15.94 4.66
CA PRO A 148 38.06 -16.76 5.35
C PRO A 148 38.71 -17.68 6.38
N LYS A 149 38.66 -17.28 7.66
CA LYS A 149 39.06 -18.11 8.80
C LYS A 149 37.85 -18.76 9.45
N GLN A 150 37.77 -20.09 9.40
CA GLN A 150 36.79 -20.84 10.18
C GLN A 150 37.30 -21.03 11.61
N GLU A 151 36.53 -20.57 12.59
CA GLU A 151 36.85 -20.74 14.00
C GLU A 151 36.29 -22.06 14.53
N LEU A 152 37.14 -22.83 15.21
CA LEU A 152 36.82 -24.18 15.69
C LEU A 152 36.96 -24.29 17.21
N ASP A 153 37.94 -23.60 17.79
CA ASP A 153 38.30 -23.72 19.20
C ASP A 153 37.49 -22.71 20.04
N GLY A 154 37.45 -21.45 19.60
CA GLY A 154 36.73 -20.36 20.27
C GLY A 154 35.23 -20.30 19.95
N ALA A 155 34.78 -21.08 18.97
CA ALA A 155 33.44 -20.95 18.41
C ALA A 155 32.31 -21.11 19.44
N PRO A 156 32.34 -22.08 20.39
CA PRO A 156 31.32 -22.17 21.43
C PRO A 156 31.26 -20.93 22.32
N GLN A 157 32.41 -20.36 22.69
CA GLN A 157 32.46 -19.18 23.54
C GLN A 157 31.91 -17.96 22.81
N LEU A 158 32.29 -17.75 21.55
CA LEU A 158 31.75 -16.69 20.70
C LEU A 158 30.24 -16.80 20.50
N PHE A 159 29.72 -18.02 20.34
CA PHE A 159 28.29 -18.26 20.24
C PHE A 159 27.55 -17.81 21.51
N TRP A 160 28.04 -18.22 22.69
CA TRP A 160 27.43 -17.83 23.96
C TRP A 160 27.59 -16.34 24.27
N ALA A 161 28.73 -15.73 23.94
CA ALA A 161 28.97 -14.30 24.12
C ALA A 161 28.09 -13.44 23.19
N GLY A 162 27.64 -13.99 22.06
CA GLY A 162 26.72 -13.33 21.13
C GLY A 162 25.25 -13.31 21.57
N ILE A 163 24.91 -13.96 22.68
CA ILE A 163 23.57 -13.89 23.26
C ILE A 163 23.41 -12.53 23.97
N PRO A 164 22.35 -11.75 23.67
CA PRO A 164 22.11 -10.46 24.34
C PRO A 164 22.15 -10.58 25.86
N GLY A 165 23.00 -9.78 26.52
CA GLY A 165 23.21 -9.78 27.97
C GLY A 165 24.37 -10.67 28.45
N ASN A 166 25.04 -11.40 27.55
CA ASN A 166 26.19 -12.25 27.88
C ASN A 166 27.53 -11.71 27.34
N GLU A 167 27.57 -10.43 26.96
CA GLU A 167 28.75 -9.80 26.34
C GLU A 167 29.98 -9.76 27.25
N ALA A 168 29.81 -9.88 28.57
CA ALA A 168 30.91 -9.91 29.53
C ALA A 168 31.81 -11.15 29.39
N ASP A 169 31.28 -12.25 28.85
CA ASP A 169 32.00 -13.50 28.61
C ASP A 169 32.76 -13.52 27.27
N PHE A 170 32.74 -12.40 26.53
CA PHE A 170 33.37 -12.31 25.22
C PHE A 170 34.90 -12.57 25.31
N PRO A 171 35.46 -13.47 24.49
CA PRO A 171 36.89 -13.74 24.49
C PRO A 171 37.66 -12.56 23.90
N MET A 172 38.16 -11.64 24.75
CA MET A 172 38.87 -10.43 24.30
C MET A 172 40.15 -10.72 23.49
N ASN A 173 40.71 -11.92 23.60
CA ASN A 173 41.82 -12.37 22.75
C ASN A 173 41.41 -12.58 21.29
N ASP A 174 40.12 -12.78 21.05
CA ASP A 174 39.52 -12.94 19.73
C ASP A 174 39.01 -11.58 19.22
N SER A 175 39.78 -10.52 19.44
CA SER A 175 39.47 -9.16 18.98
C SER A 175 40.75 -8.46 18.52
N PHE A 176 40.63 -7.57 17.55
CA PHE A 176 41.74 -6.76 17.06
C PHE A 176 41.60 -5.30 17.48
N ASP A 177 42.75 -4.63 17.62
CA ASP A 177 42.82 -3.20 17.90
C ASP A 177 42.54 -2.42 16.59
N SER A 178 41.62 -1.46 16.63
CA SER A 178 41.22 -0.64 15.48
C SER A 178 40.79 0.76 15.94
N PHE A 179 40.38 1.61 15.00
CA PHE A 179 39.73 2.89 15.30
C PHE A 179 38.22 2.82 15.03
N ALA A 180 37.46 3.66 15.72
CA ALA A 180 36.00 3.67 15.64
C ALA A 180 35.49 3.83 14.20
N GLU A 181 36.14 4.66 13.38
CA GLU A 181 35.77 4.92 11.99
C GLU A 181 35.90 3.65 11.12
N GLN A 182 37.02 2.94 11.24
CA GLN A 182 37.29 1.69 10.52
C GLN A 182 36.38 0.56 11.02
N ALA A 183 36.18 0.43 12.33
CA ALA A 183 35.27 -0.57 12.89
C ALA A 183 33.83 -0.35 12.41
N CYS A 184 33.39 0.91 12.31
CA CYS A 184 32.06 1.25 11.78
C CYS A 184 31.86 0.84 10.31
N CYS A 185 32.92 0.73 9.50
CA CYS A 185 32.81 0.26 8.11
C CYS A 185 32.27 -1.18 8.01
N PHE A 186 32.49 -2.01 9.03
CA PHE A 186 32.00 -3.38 9.07
C PHE A 186 30.56 -3.49 9.60
N LEU A 187 29.92 -2.38 9.94
CA LEU A 187 28.52 -2.41 10.35
C LEU A 187 27.60 -2.70 9.17
N ASN A 188 26.59 -3.53 9.41
CA ASN A 188 25.54 -3.80 8.43
C ASN A 188 24.60 -2.59 8.33
N LEU A 189 24.60 -1.93 7.17
CA LEU A 189 23.78 -0.74 6.90
C LEU A 189 22.50 -1.09 6.14
N GLU A 190 22.45 -2.30 5.58
CA GLU A 190 21.36 -2.81 4.77
C GLU A 190 20.37 -3.63 5.61
N THR A 191 19.08 -3.46 5.35
CA THR A 191 18.02 -4.16 6.08
C THR A 191 16.95 -4.67 5.13
N ASN A 192 16.32 -5.77 5.53
CA ASN A 192 15.16 -6.31 4.82
C ASN A 192 13.95 -5.39 4.97
N TYR A 193 12.90 -5.73 4.24
CA TYR A 193 11.58 -5.15 4.40
C TYR A 193 11.20 -5.15 5.89
N ARG A 194 10.67 -4.02 6.37
CA ARG A 194 10.24 -3.86 7.77
C ARG A 194 8.75 -3.64 7.78
N SER A 195 8.08 -4.25 8.75
CA SER A 195 6.69 -3.97 9.04
C SER A 195 6.54 -2.52 9.50
N SER A 196 5.51 -1.86 8.99
CA SER A 196 4.98 -0.62 9.51
C SER A 196 4.55 -0.78 10.96
N ILE A 197 4.66 0.31 11.72
CA ILE A 197 4.24 0.36 13.14
C ILE A 197 2.77 0.81 13.27
N SER A 198 2.22 1.38 12.18
CA SER A 198 0.86 1.87 12.12
C SER A 198 -0.19 0.78 12.35
N PRO A 199 -1.32 1.09 13.02
CA PRO A 199 -2.43 0.15 13.19
C PRO A 199 -3.15 -0.13 11.86
N CYS A 200 -2.95 0.71 10.84
CA CYS A 200 -3.47 0.48 9.50
C CYS A 200 -2.39 -0.09 8.58
N GLY A 201 -2.75 -1.00 7.69
CA GLY A 201 -1.84 -1.49 6.67
C GLY A 201 -2.39 -2.69 5.90
N ILE A 202 -1.57 -3.23 5.02
CA ILE A 202 -1.88 -4.40 4.19
C ILE A 202 -0.85 -5.47 4.53
N ARG A 203 -1.30 -6.71 4.69
CA ARG A 203 -0.39 -7.84 4.84
C ARG A 203 0.15 -8.22 3.46
N LEU A 204 1.43 -7.99 3.23
CA LEU A 204 2.12 -8.33 1.99
C LEU A 204 3.33 -9.22 2.29
N GLY A 205 3.94 -9.84 1.28
CA GLY A 205 5.22 -10.53 1.42
C GLY A 205 6.38 -9.64 1.02
N ASP A 206 7.52 -9.78 1.69
CA ASP A 206 8.78 -9.26 1.17
C ASP A 206 9.11 -9.89 -0.19
N ARG A 207 9.78 -9.14 -1.07
CA ARG A 207 10.03 -9.59 -2.44
C ARG A 207 10.90 -10.84 -2.54
N MET A 208 11.89 -10.99 -1.66
CA MET A 208 12.97 -11.97 -1.82
C MET A 208 12.60 -13.33 -1.22
N TYR A 209 12.05 -13.34 -0.01
CA TYR A 209 11.76 -14.55 0.74
C TYR A 209 10.26 -14.82 0.92
N GLY A 210 9.42 -13.80 0.69
CA GLY A 210 7.98 -13.88 0.96
C GLY A 210 7.64 -13.83 2.44
N LYS A 211 8.53 -13.29 3.31
CA LYS A 211 8.20 -13.12 4.72
C LYS A 211 7.06 -12.11 4.84
N PRO A 212 6.01 -12.43 5.62
CA PRO A 212 4.89 -11.50 5.80
C PRO A 212 5.33 -10.20 6.48
N VAL A 213 4.99 -9.08 5.85
CA VAL A 213 5.23 -7.71 6.32
C VAL A 213 3.91 -6.96 6.39
N HIS A 214 3.72 -6.21 7.46
CA HIS A 214 2.60 -5.26 7.57
C HIS A 214 3.00 -3.96 6.89
N VAL A 215 2.25 -3.50 5.89
CA VAL A 215 2.66 -2.35 5.06
C VAL A 215 1.61 -1.25 5.12
N ASP A 216 1.93 -0.13 5.74
CA ASP A 216 1.10 1.06 5.71
C ASP A 216 1.51 1.97 4.53
N ILE A 217 0.55 2.17 3.63
CA ILE A 217 0.69 3.03 2.45
C ILE A 217 -0.15 4.32 2.57
N SER A 218 -0.58 4.64 3.80
CA SER A 218 -1.49 5.74 4.12
C SER A 218 -1.00 6.56 5.31
N ASP A 219 -1.11 6.08 6.55
CA ASP A 219 -0.94 6.92 7.75
C ASP A 219 0.52 7.14 8.12
N GLU A 220 1.33 6.09 8.17
CA GLU A 220 2.75 6.17 8.50
C GLU A 220 3.53 7.05 7.49
N PRO A 221 3.36 6.90 6.16
CA PRO A 221 4.00 7.79 5.20
C PRO A 221 3.62 9.26 5.40
N MET A 222 2.36 9.55 5.74
CA MET A 222 1.92 10.91 6.05
C MET A 222 2.55 11.45 7.34
N LYS A 223 2.58 10.66 8.41
CA LYS A 223 3.22 11.04 9.68
C LYS A 223 4.71 11.33 9.53
N ARG A 224 5.37 10.63 8.60
CA ARG A 224 6.79 10.82 8.27
C ARG A 224 7.05 11.95 7.26
N GLY A 225 6.01 12.63 6.78
CA GLY A 225 6.14 13.69 5.76
C GLY A 225 6.53 13.19 4.37
N ILE A 226 6.40 11.88 4.09
CA ILE A 226 6.67 11.28 2.77
C ILE A 226 5.49 11.55 1.83
N CYS A 227 4.27 11.50 2.35
CA CYS A 227 3.04 11.80 1.62
C CYS A 227 2.27 12.96 2.29
N THR A 228 1.56 13.73 1.49
CA THR A 228 0.70 14.86 1.87
C THR A 228 -0.80 14.52 1.82
N ASN A 229 -1.15 13.40 1.19
CA ASN A 229 -2.49 12.85 1.10
C ASN A 229 -2.46 11.30 1.10
N ARG A 230 -3.64 10.69 1.25
CA ARG A 230 -3.82 9.22 1.24
C ARG A 230 -4.33 8.69 -0.09
N ASN A 231 -4.60 9.57 -1.06
CA ASN A 231 -5.23 9.17 -2.30
C ASN A 231 -4.29 8.25 -3.09
N LYS A 232 -4.89 7.32 -3.83
CA LYS A 232 -4.15 6.29 -4.55
C LYS A 232 -4.55 6.24 -6.00
N PHE A 233 -3.57 5.93 -6.83
CA PHE A 233 -3.78 5.62 -8.23
C PHE A 233 -3.24 4.22 -8.51
N ILE A 234 -4.09 3.34 -9.05
CA ILE A 234 -3.74 1.95 -9.36
C ILE A 234 -3.82 1.75 -10.87
N LEU A 235 -2.70 1.33 -11.47
CA LEU A 235 -2.60 1.00 -12.89
C LEU A 235 -2.18 -0.45 -13.08
N GLY A 236 -2.96 -1.19 -13.86
CA GLY A 236 -2.64 -2.58 -14.21
C GLY A 236 -3.39 -3.05 -15.45
N PRO A 237 -2.71 -3.49 -16.53
CA PRO A 237 -3.40 -4.06 -17.68
C PRO A 237 -4.26 -5.27 -17.29
N SER A 238 -5.22 -5.63 -18.15
CA SER A 238 -6.03 -6.83 -17.97
C SER A 238 -5.17 -8.09 -17.74
N GLY A 239 -5.50 -8.89 -16.72
CA GLY A 239 -4.77 -10.08 -16.31
C GLY A 239 -3.52 -9.83 -15.44
N SER A 240 -3.20 -8.58 -15.09
CA SER A 240 -2.03 -8.25 -14.24
C SER A 240 -2.23 -8.55 -12.74
N GLY A 241 -3.44 -8.94 -12.32
CA GLY A 241 -3.80 -9.11 -10.91
C GLY A 241 -4.30 -7.84 -10.22
N LYS A 242 -4.70 -6.81 -10.99
CA LYS A 242 -5.25 -5.53 -10.52
C LYS A 242 -6.38 -5.73 -9.51
N SER A 243 -7.50 -6.33 -9.91
CA SER A 243 -8.67 -6.52 -9.06
C SER A 243 -8.40 -7.45 -7.88
N PHE A 244 -7.48 -8.41 -8.04
CA PHE A 244 -7.04 -9.31 -6.96
C PHE A 244 -6.29 -8.55 -5.85
N PHE A 245 -5.28 -7.75 -6.21
CA PHE A 245 -4.57 -6.90 -5.26
C PHE A 245 -5.52 -5.87 -4.62
N THR A 246 -6.40 -5.26 -5.40
CA THR A 246 -7.34 -4.26 -4.90
C THR A 246 -8.32 -4.87 -3.89
N ASN A 247 -8.89 -6.05 -4.17
CA ASN A 247 -9.72 -6.77 -3.21
C ASN A 247 -8.98 -7.01 -1.88
N HIS A 248 -7.71 -7.45 -1.93
CA HIS A 248 -6.90 -7.67 -0.74
C HIS A 248 -6.67 -6.40 0.09
N MET A 249 -6.33 -5.30 -0.59
CA MET A 249 -6.16 -3.98 0.05
C MET A 249 -7.46 -3.51 0.71
N VAL A 250 -8.57 -3.60 -0.04
CA VAL A 250 -9.88 -3.14 0.39
C VAL A 250 -10.39 -3.96 1.57
N ARG A 251 -10.21 -5.29 1.55
CA ARG A 251 -10.53 -6.18 2.68
C ARG A 251 -9.73 -5.80 3.92
N SER A 252 -8.42 -5.60 3.77
CA SER A 252 -7.54 -5.19 4.89
C SER A 252 -8.04 -3.90 5.54
N TYR A 253 -8.46 -2.91 4.73
CA TYR A 253 -8.95 -1.64 5.24
C TYR A 253 -10.34 -1.78 5.88
N TYR A 254 -11.20 -2.63 5.33
CA TYR A 254 -12.49 -2.95 5.92
C TYR A 254 -12.31 -3.52 7.32
N GLU A 255 -11.47 -4.54 7.50
CA GLU A 255 -11.21 -5.16 8.80
C GLU A 255 -10.68 -4.17 9.84
N GLN A 256 -9.94 -3.16 9.38
CA GLN A 256 -9.38 -2.08 10.20
C GLN A 256 -10.37 -0.94 10.48
N GLY A 257 -11.67 -1.12 10.20
CA GLY A 257 -12.72 -0.16 10.58
C GLY A 257 -13.07 0.88 9.51
N THR A 258 -12.53 0.76 8.29
CA THR A 258 -12.81 1.71 7.21
C THR A 258 -14.23 1.54 6.66
N HIS A 259 -14.91 2.64 6.38
CA HIS A 259 -16.13 2.66 5.58
C HIS A 259 -15.77 2.80 4.10
N ILE A 260 -16.22 1.86 3.29
CA ILE A 260 -15.81 1.69 1.90
C ILE A 260 -17.03 1.85 0.99
N VAL A 261 -16.87 2.69 -0.03
CA VAL A 261 -17.78 2.81 -1.17
C VAL A 261 -17.00 2.46 -2.43
N LEU A 262 -17.36 1.37 -3.08
CA LEU A 262 -16.77 0.88 -4.32
C LEU A 262 -17.69 1.18 -5.48
N VAL A 263 -17.14 1.67 -6.57
CA VAL A 263 -17.80 1.79 -7.86
C VAL A 263 -17.09 0.84 -8.80
N ASP A 264 -17.78 -0.23 -9.17
CA ASP A 264 -17.26 -1.36 -9.94
C ASP A 264 -17.89 -1.40 -11.34
N VAL A 265 -17.12 -1.93 -12.28
CA VAL A 265 -17.56 -2.28 -13.63
C VAL A 265 -16.99 -3.68 -13.90
N GLY A 266 -17.84 -4.70 -13.85
CA GLY A 266 -17.46 -6.08 -14.18
C GLY A 266 -17.48 -7.08 -13.02
N HIS A 267 -18.22 -6.79 -11.95
CA HIS A 267 -18.51 -7.72 -10.85
C HIS A 267 -17.27 -8.28 -10.11
N SER A 268 -16.17 -7.53 -10.07
CA SER A 268 -14.90 -7.93 -9.47
C SER A 268 -14.92 -7.95 -7.93
N TYR A 269 -15.85 -7.21 -7.31
CA TYR A 269 -15.95 -7.13 -5.84
C TYR A 269 -17.15 -7.89 -5.25
N LYS A 270 -17.92 -8.61 -6.08
CA LYS A 270 -19.13 -9.33 -5.62
C LYS A 270 -18.81 -10.36 -4.54
N GLY A 271 -17.77 -11.18 -4.75
CA GLY A 271 -17.35 -12.21 -3.81
C GLY A 271 -16.93 -11.64 -2.45
N LEU A 272 -16.08 -10.61 -2.45
CA LEU A 272 -15.68 -9.90 -1.23
C LEU A 272 -16.87 -9.26 -0.53
N CYS A 273 -17.76 -8.58 -1.27
CA CYS A 273 -18.95 -7.94 -0.70
C CYS A 273 -19.85 -8.95 0.03
N GLN A 274 -20.13 -10.09 -0.61
CA GLN A 274 -20.90 -11.17 0.01
C GLN A 274 -20.19 -11.75 1.24
N MET A 275 -18.86 -11.93 1.16
CA MET A 275 -18.06 -12.43 2.27
C MET A 275 -18.10 -11.50 3.50
N VAL A 276 -18.18 -10.18 3.33
CA VAL A 276 -18.31 -9.22 4.46
C VAL A 276 -19.76 -8.89 4.80
N LYS A 277 -20.74 -9.51 4.14
CA LYS A 277 -22.16 -9.15 4.23
C LYS A 277 -22.39 -7.65 3.96
N GLY A 278 -21.63 -7.12 3.02
CA GLY A 278 -21.77 -5.75 2.54
C GLY A 278 -23.01 -5.58 1.66
N TYR A 279 -23.28 -4.32 1.34
CA TYR A 279 -24.39 -3.95 0.49
C TYR A 279 -23.95 -3.91 -0.98
N TYR A 280 -24.47 -4.81 -1.81
CA TYR A 280 -24.16 -4.88 -3.24
C TYR A 280 -25.32 -4.29 -4.06
N PHE A 281 -25.15 -3.08 -4.57
CA PHE A 281 -26.05 -2.46 -5.54
C PHE A 281 -25.72 -2.94 -6.94
N THR A 282 -26.70 -3.50 -7.64
CA THR A 282 -26.62 -3.84 -9.06
C THR A 282 -27.99 -3.62 -9.69
N TYR A 283 -28.03 -3.40 -11.00
CA TYR A 283 -29.27 -3.32 -11.75
C TYR A 283 -29.66 -4.70 -12.28
N ASP A 284 -30.82 -5.18 -11.84
CA ASP A 284 -31.53 -6.35 -12.33
C ASP A 284 -32.99 -5.95 -12.57
N GLU A 285 -33.59 -6.36 -13.68
CA GLU A 285 -35.01 -6.09 -13.98
C GLU A 285 -35.95 -6.60 -12.86
N SER A 286 -35.57 -7.70 -12.21
CA SER A 286 -36.33 -8.29 -11.10
C SER A 286 -36.12 -7.56 -9.76
N ASN A 287 -34.99 -6.85 -9.62
CA ASN A 287 -34.65 -6.12 -8.40
C ASN A 287 -33.92 -4.81 -8.74
N PRO A 288 -34.67 -3.80 -9.21
CA PRO A 288 -34.07 -2.60 -9.75
C PRO A 288 -33.45 -1.73 -8.65
N ILE A 289 -32.50 -0.87 -9.02
CA ILE A 289 -31.82 0.02 -8.06
C ILE A 289 -32.83 1.00 -7.46
N ARG A 290 -32.94 1.02 -6.13
CA ARG A 290 -33.83 1.94 -5.39
C ARG A 290 -33.03 2.77 -4.40
N PHE A 291 -33.31 4.05 -4.35
CA PHE A 291 -32.74 5.00 -3.40
C PHE A 291 -33.79 6.04 -2.99
N ASN A 292 -33.59 6.73 -1.87
CA ASN A 292 -34.44 7.86 -1.49
C ASN A 292 -33.59 9.08 -1.07
N PRO A 293 -33.38 10.04 -1.97
CA PRO A 293 -32.61 11.25 -1.67
C PRO A 293 -33.37 12.21 -0.74
N PHE A 294 -34.70 12.12 -0.66
CA PHE A 294 -35.53 13.02 0.14
C PHE A 294 -35.71 12.55 1.59
N PHE A 295 -35.24 11.36 1.90
CA PHE A 295 -35.28 10.83 3.25
C PHE A 295 -34.30 11.59 4.16
N ILE A 296 -34.80 11.98 5.33
CA ILE A 296 -34.02 12.53 6.45
C ILE A 296 -34.26 11.60 7.64
N GLY A 297 -33.16 11.10 8.22
CA GLY A 297 -33.22 10.20 9.37
C GLY A 297 -33.84 10.87 10.61
N GLN A 298 -34.31 10.06 11.56
CA GLN A 298 -34.84 10.59 12.81
C GLN A 298 -33.80 11.43 13.55
N GLY A 299 -34.13 12.70 13.83
CA GLY A 299 -33.25 13.65 14.51
C GLY A 299 -32.29 14.43 13.59
N ASP A 300 -32.23 14.09 12.29
CA ASP A 300 -31.51 14.89 11.30
C ASP A 300 -32.40 16.04 10.80
N VAL A 301 -31.77 17.16 10.42
CA VAL A 301 -32.42 18.30 9.75
C VAL A 301 -31.92 18.43 8.32
N LEU A 302 -32.68 19.12 7.46
CA LEU A 302 -32.22 19.47 6.12
C LEU A 302 -31.05 20.44 6.23
N ASP A 303 -29.83 19.92 6.14
CA ASP A 303 -28.64 20.76 6.06
C ASP A 303 -28.46 21.34 4.64
N THR A 304 -27.62 22.37 4.52
CA THR A 304 -27.38 23.07 3.25
C THR A 304 -26.86 22.15 2.15
N GLU A 305 -26.17 21.06 2.49
CA GLU A 305 -25.52 20.20 1.52
C GLU A 305 -26.39 19.04 1.06
N LYS A 306 -27.24 18.50 1.94
CA LYS A 306 -28.33 17.62 1.56
C LYS A 306 -29.30 18.36 0.64
N LYS A 307 -29.57 19.64 0.94
CA LYS A 307 -30.32 20.51 0.03
C LYS A 307 -29.59 20.70 -1.30
N GLU A 308 -28.26 20.89 -1.27
CA GLU A 308 -27.44 20.99 -2.48
C GLU A 308 -27.46 19.71 -3.32
N SER A 309 -27.29 18.54 -2.69
CA SER A 309 -27.26 17.25 -3.37
C SER A 309 -28.58 16.95 -4.05
N ILE A 310 -29.71 17.21 -3.38
CA ILE A 310 -31.03 17.05 -3.98
C ILE A 310 -31.24 18.04 -5.13
N LYS A 311 -30.77 19.30 -5.03
CA LYS A 311 -30.82 20.24 -6.16
C LYS A 311 -30.00 19.74 -7.34
N THR A 312 -28.76 19.29 -7.11
CA THR A 312 -27.89 18.77 -8.17
C THR A 312 -28.53 17.54 -8.83
N LEU A 313 -29.14 16.65 -8.04
CA LEU A 313 -29.91 15.52 -8.55
C LEU A 313 -31.05 15.98 -9.45
N LEU A 314 -31.91 16.88 -8.96
CA LEU A 314 -33.07 17.39 -9.71
C LEU A 314 -32.66 18.12 -10.99
N LEU A 315 -31.55 18.87 -10.97
CA LEU A 315 -31.01 19.53 -12.16
C LEU A 315 -30.49 18.54 -13.19
N ALA A 316 -29.76 17.50 -12.76
CA ALA A 316 -29.28 16.45 -13.66
C ALA A 316 -30.42 15.61 -14.24
N LEU A 317 -31.51 15.43 -13.49
CA LEU A 317 -32.73 14.79 -13.98
C LEU A 317 -33.50 15.64 -14.99
N TRP A 318 -33.47 16.97 -14.82
CA TRP A 318 -34.23 17.91 -15.64
C TRP A 318 -33.51 18.32 -16.92
N LYS A 319 -32.21 18.61 -16.84
CA LYS A 319 -31.40 19.17 -17.92
C LYS A 319 -30.54 18.08 -18.54
N LYS A 320 -30.47 18.05 -19.88
CA LYS A 320 -29.50 17.21 -20.60
C LYS A 320 -28.11 17.83 -20.59
N ASP A 321 -27.07 17.05 -20.92
CA ASP A 321 -25.65 17.45 -20.87
C ASP A 321 -25.29 18.79 -21.55
N ASN A 322 -26.06 19.21 -22.56
CA ASN A 322 -25.83 20.47 -23.29
C ASN A 322 -26.71 21.65 -22.82
N GLU A 323 -27.59 21.43 -21.86
CA GLU A 323 -28.50 22.44 -21.34
C GLU A 323 -27.93 23.04 -20.06
N THR A 324 -27.68 24.35 -20.09
CA THR A 324 -27.31 25.09 -18.88
C THR A 324 -28.56 25.55 -18.14
N PHE A 325 -28.50 25.56 -16.81
CA PHE A 325 -29.55 26.16 -15.99
C PHE A 325 -29.15 27.58 -15.59
N ASN A 326 -30.14 28.44 -15.39
CA ASN A 326 -29.93 29.80 -14.97
C ASN A 326 -30.04 29.94 -13.43
N ARG A 327 -29.63 31.11 -12.92
CA ARG A 327 -29.68 31.38 -11.47
C ARG A 327 -31.10 31.36 -10.91
N SER A 328 -32.10 31.75 -11.70
CA SER A 328 -33.51 31.78 -11.30
C SER A 328 -34.06 30.37 -11.07
N GLU A 329 -33.78 29.44 -11.98
CA GLU A 329 -34.13 28.02 -11.87
C GLU A 329 -33.51 27.40 -10.62
N TYR A 330 -32.23 27.71 -10.36
CA TYR A 330 -31.53 27.24 -9.17
C TYR A 330 -32.14 27.80 -7.87
N VAL A 331 -32.56 29.08 -7.86
CA VAL A 331 -33.26 29.70 -6.72
C VAL A 331 -34.65 29.08 -6.53
N ALA A 332 -35.39 28.83 -7.61
CA ALA A 332 -36.71 28.20 -7.56
C ALA A 332 -36.65 26.80 -6.95
N LEU A 333 -35.68 25.96 -7.36
CA LEU A 333 -35.45 24.64 -6.74
C LEU A 333 -35.08 24.75 -5.26
N SER A 334 -34.26 25.74 -4.90
CA SER A 334 -33.92 25.98 -3.49
C SER A 334 -35.13 26.38 -2.66
N ASN A 335 -36.03 27.19 -3.22
CA ASN A 335 -37.27 27.58 -2.56
C ASN A 335 -38.24 26.39 -2.43
N ALA A 336 -38.43 25.63 -3.51
CA ALA A 336 -39.27 24.44 -3.53
C ALA A 336 -38.87 23.43 -2.45
N LEU A 337 -37.57 23.12 -2.35
CA LEU A 337 -37.07 22.22 -1.31
C LEU A 337 -37.26 22.80 0.09
N GLN A 338 -37.04 24.10 0.29
CA GLN A 338 -37.25 24.71 1.61
C GLN A 338 -38.69 24.49 2.09
N LEU A 339 -39.65 24.89 1.26
CA LEU A 339 -41.07 24.81 1.58
C LEU A 339 -41.54 23.37 1.75
N TYR A 340 -41.04 22.45 0.91
CA TYR A 340 -41.34 21.03 1.02
C TYR A 340 -40.90 20.42 2.36
N TYR A 341 -39.72 20.79 2.87
CA TYR A 341 -39.23 20.26 4.13
C TYR A 341 -39.84 20.93 5.37
N GLU A 342 -40.41 22.13 5.23
CA GLU A 342 -41.20 22.79 6.28
C GLU A 342 -42.59 22.17 6.46
N LYS A 343 -43.09 21.47 5.44
CA LYS A 343 -44.38 20.78 5.47
C LYS A 343 -44.31 19.47 6.26
N GLU A 344 -45.40 19.17 6.99
CA GLU A 344 -45.65 17.83 7.53
C GLU A 344 -46.12 16.89 6.43
N VAL A 345 -45.35 15.83 6.21
CA VAL A 345 -45.59 14.79 5.21
C VAL A 345 -45.30 13.44 5.87
N ASP A 346 -46.19 12.46 5.71
CA ASP A 346 -46.08 11.15 6.35
C ASP A 346 -44.75 10.44 6.05
N PHE A 347 -44.30 10.50 4.79
CA PHE A 347 -43.02 9.97 4.35
C PHE A 347 -42.42 10.84 3.26
N ARG A 348 -41.20 11.31 3.46
CA ARG A 348 -40.50 12.13 2.47
C ARG A 348 -39.82 11.25 1.43
N CYS A 349 -40.33 11.30 0.20
CA CYS A 349 -39.74 10.67 -0.97
C CYS A 349 -39.92 11.58 -2.20
N PHE A 350 -39.52 11.11 -3.38
CA PHE A 350 -39.72 11.86 -4.62
C PHE A 350 -41.20 12.02 -4.96
N ASN A 351 -42.05 11.02 -4.70
CA ASN A 351 -43.48 11.09 -4.98
C ASN A 351 -44.17 12.23 -4.22
N SER A 352 -43.96 12.30 -2.91
CA SER A 352 -44.54 13.37 -2.09
C SER A 352 -43.97 14.76 -2.45
N PHE A 353 -42.71 14.83 -2.90
CA PHE A 353 -42.14 16.07 -3.43
C PHE A 353 -42.79 16.48 -4.75
N TYR A 354 -43.01 15.53 -5.66
CA TYR A 354 -43.65 15.77 -6.95
C TYR A 354 -45.11 16.23 -6.78
N GLU A 355 -45.85 15.61 -5.87
CA GLU A 355 -47.23 15.99 -5.50
C GLU A 355 -47.27 17.42 -4.94
N PHE A 356 -46.36 17.75 -4.02
CA PHE A 356 -46.20 19.10 -3.48
C PHE A 356 -45.92 20.13 -4.59
N LEU A 357 -45.01 19.82 -5.52
CA LEU A 357 -44.72 20.70 -6.64
C LEU A 357 -45.95 20.95 -7.49
N GLN A 358 -46.71 19.90 -7.82
CA GLN A 358 -47.88 19.96 -8.70
C GLN A 358 -49.04 20.74 -8.07
N GLN A 359 -49.27 20.61 -6.77
CA GLN A 359 -50.48 21.12 -6.11
C GLN A 359 -50.27 22.48 -5.42
N GLU A 360 -49.13 22.65 -4.75
CA GLU A 360 -48.90 23.81 -3.86
C GLU A 360 -47.85 24.76 -4.41
N PHE A 361 -46.70 24.24 -4.86
CA PHE A 361 -45.61 25.10 -5.33
C PHE A 361 -45.99 25.90 -6.57
N VAL A 362 -46.82 25.34 -7.47
CA VAL A 362 -47.38 26.07 -8.62
C VAL A 362 -48.17 27.32 -8.17
N GLU A 363 -48.92 27.25 -7.07
CA GLU A 363 -49.66 28.41 -6.54
C GLU A 363 -48.72 29.44 -5.88
N VAL A 364 -47.64 28.98 -5.25
CA VAL A 364 -46.57 29.85 -4.74
C VAL A 364 -45.92 30.63 -5.88
N LEU A 365 -45.54 29.96 -6.97
CA LEU A 365 -44.92 30.60 -8.14
C LEU A 365 -45.85 31.64 -8.79
N LYS A 366 -47.16 31.37 -8.85
CA LYS A 366 -48.17 32.33 -9.33
C LYS A 366 -48.25 33.55 -8.41
N THR A 367 -48.25 33.34 -7.10
CA THR A 367 -48.30 34.40 -6.08
C THR A 367 -47.06 35.29 -6.14
N ASP A 368 -45.88 34.68 -6.29
CA ASP A 368 -44.59 35.35 -6.41
C ASP A 368 -44.36 35.97 -7.80
N LYS A 369 -45.30 35.79 -8.73
CA LYS A 369 -45.23 36.29 -10.12
C LYS A 369 -43.97 35.84 -10.86
N VAL A 370 -43.50 34.62 -10.59
CA VAL A 370 -42.37 34.02 -11.30
C VAL A 370 -42.77 33.78 -12.75
N LYS A 371 -41.96 34.26 -13.69
CA LYS A 371 -42.25 34.10 -15.12
C LYS A 371 -41.81 32.71 -15.57
N GLU A 372 -42.50 32.15 -16.55
CA GLU A 372 -42.19 30.84 -17.14
C GLU A 372 -40.75 30.76 -17.68
N LYS A 373 -40.23 31.86 -18.25
CA LYS A 373 -38.83 31.96 -18.69
C LYS A 373 -37.80 31.85 -17.55
N ASP A 374 -38.20 32.13 -16.31
CA ASP A 374 -37.34 32.13 -15.13
C ASP A 374 -37.38 30.76 -14.44
N PHE A 375 -38.54 30.07 -14.48
CA PHE A 375 -38.67 28.66 -14.07
C PHE A 375 -39.92 28.03 -14.72
N ASP A 376 -39.72 27.13 -15.68
CA ASP A 376 -40.80 26.39 -16.34
C ASP A 376 -41.15 25.13 -15.51
N VAL A 377 -42.04 25.31 -14.53
CA VAL A 377 -42.52 24.23 -13.65
C VAL A 377 -43.27 23.15 -14.43
N SER A 378 -43.93 23.49 -15.53
CA SER A 378 -44.68 22.53 -16.35
C SER A 378 -43.74 21.58 -17.08
N ASN A 379 -42.70 22.13 -17.70
CA ASN A 379 -41.63 21.33 -18.31
C ASN A 379 -40.88 20.51 -17.25
N PHE A 380 -40.56 21.11 -16.10
CA PHE A 380 -39.90 20.41 -15.00
C PHE A 380 -40.70 19.18 -14.54
N LEU A 381 -41.99 19.34 -14.23
CA LEU A 381 -42.87 18.25 -13.86
C LEU A 381 -43.02 17.21 -14.98
N TYR A 382 -43.06 17.63 -16.25
CA TYR A 382 -43.14 16.72 -17.39
C TYR A 382 -41.89 15.84 -17.52
N VAL A 383 -40.69 16.43 -17.44
CA VAL A 383 -39.41 15.70 -17.53
C VAL A 383 -39.22 14.77 -16.33
N LEU A 384 -39.69 15.17 -15.15
CA LEU A 384 -39.62 14.39 -13.93
C LEU A 384 -40.69 13.30 -13.80
N ARG A 385 -41.71 13.31 -14.66
CA ARG A 385 -42.84 12.37 -14.64
C ARG A 385 -42.43 10.88 -14.68
N PRO A 386 -41.38 10.45 -15.41
CA PRO A 386 -40.97 9.05 -15.40
C PRO A 386 -40.55 8.51 -14.03
N TYR A 387 -40.13 9.35 -13.09
CA TYR A 387 -39.74 8.94 -11.73
C TYR A 387 -40.88 9.05 -10.71
N TYR A 388 -42.01 9.63 -11.12
CA TYR A 388 -43.21 9.73 -10.31
C TYR A 388 -44.02 8.45 -10.39
N LYS A 389 -44.83 8.16 -9.36
CA LYS A 389 -45.69 6.97 -9.24
C LYS A 389 -46.38 6.60 -10.56
N GLY A 390 -46.11 5.39 -11.06
CA GLY A 390 -46.66 4.88 -12.32
C GLY A 390 -45.85 5.25 -13.57
N GLY A 391 -44.72 5.94 -13.42
CA GLY A 391 -43.71 6.13 -14.46
C GLY A 391 -42.73 4.95 -14.57
N GLU A 392 -41.92 4.95 -15.63
CA GLU A 392 -40.97 3.88 -15.96
C GLU A 392 -39.89 3.67 -14.88
N PHE A 393 -39.49 4.72 -14.16
CA PHE A 393 -38.43 4.73 -13.16
C PHE A 393 -38.95 5.10 -11.76
N ASP A 394 -40.23 4.84 -11.46
CA ASP A 394 -40.85 5.25 -10.21
C ASP A 394 -40.21 4.64 -8.94
N TYR A 395 -39.54 3.50 -9.10
CA TYR A 395 -38.80 2.82 -8.04
C TYR A 395 -37.50 3.51 -7.62
N LEU A 396 -36.91 4.34 -8.51
CA LEU A 396 -35.51 4.75 -8.41
C LEU A 396 -35.25 5.72 -7.25
N LEU A 397 -36.15 6.68 -7.04
CA LEU A 397 -36.02 7.76 -6.05
C LEU A 397 -37.01 7.67 -4.88
N ASN A 398 -37.72 6.53 -4.78
CA ASN A 398 -38.79 6.30 -3.82
C ASN A 398 -38.54 5.08 -2.92
N ALA A 399 -37.28 4.73 -2.65
CA ALA A 399 -36.99 3.63 -1.72
C ALA A 399 -37.64 3.86 -0.36
N THR A 400 -38.21 2.79 0.21
CA THR A 400 -38.74 2.71 1.58
C THR A 400 -37.93 1.77 2.47
N GLU A 401 -37.02 1.00 1.87
CA GLU A 401 -36.16 0.02 2.52
C GLU A 401 -34.69 0.44 2.37
N ASN A 402 -33.80 -0.08 3.23
CA ASN A 402 -32.36 0.20 3.20
C ASN A 402 -32.00 1.70 3.20
N LEU A 403 -32.81 2.51 3.87
CA LEU A 403 -32.70 3.97 3.92
C LEU A 403 -31.42 4.47 4.62
N GLU A 404 -30.80 3.63 5.46
CA GLU A 404 -29.64 4.00 6.28
C GLU A 404 -28.29 3.57 5.68
N LEU A 405 -28.06 3.85 4.38
CA LEU A 405 -26.75 3.61 3.73
C LEU A 405 -25.56 4.26 4.43
N LEU A 406 -25.80 5.26 5.30
CA LEU A 406 -24.76 5.89 6.10
C LEU A 406 -24.04 4.87 7.01
N LYS A 407 -24.79 3.96 7.65
CA LYS A 407 -24.26 2.98 8.63
C LYS A 407 -23.54 1.82 7.94
N GLU A 408 -23.95 1.49 6.71
CA GLU A 408 -23.31 0.42 5.94
C GLU A 408 -21.82 0.68 5.73
N ARG A 409 -20.99 -0.28 6.12
CA ARG A 409 -19.52 -0.13 6.08
C ARG A 409 -18.90 -0.53 4.76
N PHE A 410 -19.57 -1.38 3.99
CA PHE A 410 -19.05 -1.88 2.73
C PHE A 410 -20.17 -1.83 1.70
N ILE A 411 -20.05 -0.91 0.75
CA ILE A 411 -21.04 -0.69 -0.29
C ILE A 411 -20.35 -0.85 -1.63
N VAL A 412 -20.90 -1.68 -2.51
CA VAL A 412 -20.45 -1.81 -3.91
C VAL A 412 -21.57 -1.36 -4.82
N PHE A 413 -21.28 -0.42 -5.71
CA PHE A 413 -22.15 -0.02 -6.81
C PHE A 413 -21.60 -0.62 -8.10
N GLU A 414 -22.27 -1.64 -8.60
CA GLU A 414 -21.96 -2.28 -9.87
C GLU A 414 -22.69 -1.58 -11.02
N LEU A 415 -21.93 -1.02 -11.94
CA LEU A 415 -22.45 -0.15 -12.99
C LEU A 415 -22.41 -0.77 -14.40
N ASP A 416 -21.89 -2.00 -14.59
CA ASP A 416 -21.68 -2.54 -15.94
C ASP A 416 -22.96 -2.57 -16.79
N ASN A 417 -24.09 -2.98 -16.20
CA ASN A 417 -25.39 -3.04 -16.89
C ASN A 417 -25.99 -1.67 -17.23
N ILE A 418 -25.56 -0.60 -16.56
CA ILE A 418 -26.14 0.74 -16.72
C ILE A 418 -25.16 1.77 -17.25
N LYS A 419 -23.89 1.44 -17.46
CA LYS A 419 -22.84 2.40 -17.85
C LYS A 419 -23.13 3.21 -19.11
N ASP A 420 -23.91 2.63 -20.03
CA ASP A 420 -24.32 3.26 -21.29
C ASP A 420 -25.77 3.78 -21.26
N HIS A 421 -26.46 3.64 -20.11
CA HIS A 421 -27.86 4.04 -19.97
C HIS A 421 -27.96 5.55 -19.71
N PRO A 422 -28.57 6.35 -20.60
CA PRO A 422 -28.51 7.82 -20.59
C PRO A 422 -29.27 8.50 -19.43
N ILE A 423 -29.93 7.72 -18.60
CA ILE A 423 -30.80 8.17 -17.51
C ILE A 423 -30.35 7.58 -16.17
N LEU A 424 -30.39 6.24 -16.05
CA LEU A 424 -29.99 5.54 -14.83
C LEU A 424 -28.54 5.83 -14.41
N PHE A 425 -27.60 5.93 -15.34
CA PHE A 425 -26.20 6.17 -15.00
C PHE A 425 -25.94 7.50 -14.29
N PRO A 426 -26.43 8.66 -14.80
CA PRO A 426 -26.29 9.93 -14.08
C PRO A 426 -26.92 9.90 -12.70
N VAL A 427 -28.11 9.30 -12.59
CA VAL A 427 -28.81 9.21 -11.30
C VAL A 427 -28.01 8.40 -10.30
N VAL A 428 -27.56 7.20 -10.68
CA VAL A 428 -26.78 6.33 -9.79
C VAL A 428 -25.45 6.97 -9.42
N THR A 429 -24.80 7.68 -10.34
CA THR A 429 -23.58 8.44 -10.07
C THR A 429 -23.81 9.50 -8.99
N ILE A 430 -24.91 10.25 -9.06
CA ILE A 430 -25.26 11.26 -8.04
C ILE A 430 -25.52 10.60 -6.68
N ILE A 431 -26.18 9.44 -6.67
CA ILE A 431 -26.44 8.66 -5.45
C ILE A 431 -25.12 8.23 -4.78
N ILE A 432 -24.20 7.67 -5.55
CA ILE A 432 -22.87 7.27 -5.07
C ILE A 432 -22.17 8.45 -4.38
N MET A 433 -22.20 9.61 -5.04
CA MET A 433 -21.58 10.82 -4.54
C MET A 433 -22.22 11.31 -3.25
N GLU A 434 -23.55 11.34 -3.18
CA GLU A 434 -24.29 11.74 -1.99
C GLU A 434 -23.97 10.82 -0.80
N VAL A 435 -23.99 9.50 -1.02
CA VAL A 435 -23.66 8.50 0.00
C VAL A 435 -22.25 8.74 0.55
N PHE A 436 -21.27 8.98 -0.32
CA PHE A 436 -19.90 9.20 0.13
C PHE A 436 -19.69 10.56 0.83
N ILE A 437 -20.29 11.64 0.32
CA ILE A 437 -20.26 12.96 0.98
C ILE A 437 -20.88 12.88 2.38
N SER A 438 -22.03 12.22 2.50
CA SER A 438 -22.72 12.01 3.77
C SER A 438 -21.81 11.27 4.77
N LYS A 439 -21.14 10.19 4.34
CA LYS A 439 -20.14 9.48 5.16
C LYS A 439 -18.97 10.37 5.56
N MET A 440 -18.38 11.14 4.64
CA MET A 440 -17.27 12.06 4.93
C MET A 440 -17.62 13.01 6.08
N ARG A 441 -18.86 13.52 6.11
CA ARG A 441 -19.24 14.62 6.99
C ARG A 441 -19.82 14.17 8.30
N LYS A 442 -20.68 13.16 8.29
CA LYS A 442 -21.38 12.67 9.49
C LYS A 442 -20.51 11.73 10.33
N LEU A 443 -19.66 10.91 9.70
CA LEU A 443 -18.84 9.92 10.42
C LEU A 443 -17.50 10.52 10.87
N LYS A 444 -17.46 11.28 11.96
CA LYS A 444 -16.20 11.85 12.49
C LYS A 444 -15.30 10.75 13.09
N GLY A 445 -13.97 10.89 12.94
CA GLY A 445 -12.98 9.95 13.49
C GLY A 445 -12.87 8.59 12.78
N ILE A 446 -13.83 8.26 11.92
CA ILE A 446 -13.85 7.01 11.14
C ILE A 446 -13.16 7.24 9.79
N ARG A 447 -12.42 6.25 9.28
CA ARG A 447 -11.79 6.32 7.95
C ARG A 447 -12.79 6.04 6.84
N LYS A 448 -12.72 6.78 5.73
CA LYS A 448 -13.59 6.58 4.54
C LYS A 448 -12.74 6.36 3.29
N MET A 449 -13.07 5.34 2.52
CA MET A 449 -12.46 5.08 1.22
C MET A 449 -13.56 5.11 0.16
N ILE A 450 -13.33 5.86 -0.91
CA ILE A 450 -14.06 5.68 -2.17
C ILE A 450 -13.10 5.15 -3.21
N LEU A 451 -13.49 4.08 -3.89
CA LEU A 451 -12.71 3.47 -4.95
C LEU A 451 -13.54 3.42 -6.22
N ILE A 452 -12.98 3.91 -7.32
CA ILE A 452 -13.63 4.00 -8.63
C ILE A 452 -12.81 3.17 -9.61
N GLU A 453 -13.34 2.02 -10.04
CA GLU A 453 -12.72 1.13 -11.02
C GLU A 453 -13.40 1.26 -12.38
N GLU A 454 -12.64 1.69 -13.39
CA GLU A 454 -13.04 1.89 -14.81
C GLU A 454 -14.25 2.83 -15.08
N ALA A 455 -15.07 3.15 -14.08
CA ALA A 455 -16.23 4.04 -14.19
C ALA A 455 -15.86 5.54 -14.21
N TRP A 456 -14.59 5.89 -13.94
CA TRP A 456 -14.17 7.28 -13.77
C TRP A 456 -14.43 8.16 -15.01
N LYS A 457 -14.37 7.57 -16.22
CA LYS A 457 -14.66 8.28 -17.48
C LYS A 457 -16.12 8.67 -17.59
N ALA A 458 -16.98 7.71 -17.33
CA ALA A 458 -18.41 7.88 -17.46
C ALA A 458 -18.87 8.90 -16.41
N ILE A 459 -18.35 8.81 -15.17
CA ILE A 459 -18.54 9.82 -14.13
C ILE A 459 -18.04 11.19 -14.62
N ALA A 460 -16.84 11.29 -15.21
CA ALA A 460 -16.29 12.59 -15.60
C ALA A 460 -17.04 13.31 -16.74
N LYS A 461 -17.76 12.59 -17.62
CA LYS A 461 -18.47 13.19 -18.77
C LYS A 461 -19.71 13.99 -18.37
N GLU A 462 -20.41 13.60 -17.31
CA GLU A 462 -21.72 14.16 -16.92
C GLU A 462 -21.59 15.39 -15.99
N GLY A 463 -20.64 16.28 -16.27
CA GLY A 463 -20.38 17.45 -15.42
C GLY A 463 -19.75 17.15 -14.04
N MET A 464 -19.48 15.88 -13.71
CA MET A 464 -18.92 15.47 -12.40
C MET A 464 -17.38 15.49 -12.36
N ALA A 465 -16.71 15.92 -13.41
CA ALA A 465 -15.27 16.15 -13.40
C ALA A 465 -14.82 17.08 -12.24
N GLU A 466 -15.58 18.15 -12.00
CA GLU A 466 -15.30 19.05 -10.88
C GLU A 466 -15.57 18.39 -9.52
N TYR A 467 -16.48 17.42 -9.45
CA TYR A 467 -16.66 16.63 -8.23
C TYR A 467 -15.48 15.72 -7.95
N ILE A 468 -14.98 14.96 -8.93
CA ILE A 468 -13.78 14.11 -8.75
C ILE A 468 -12.61 14.98 -8.25
N LYS A 469 -12.45 16.17 -8.84
CA LYS A 469 -11.45 17.13 -8.41
C LYS A 469 -11.68 17.67 -6.99
N TYR A 470 -12.93 17.98 -6.62
CA TYR A 470 -13.29 18.34 -5.26
C TYR A 470 -12.94 17.22 -4.27
N LEU A 471 -13.32 15.99 -4.60
CA LEU A 471 -13.11 14.79 -3.81
C LEU A 471 -11.63 14.58 -3.50
N PHE A 472 -10.78 14.51 -4.54
CA PHE A 472 -9.33 14.31 -4.37
C PHE A 472 -8.66 15.43 -3.55
N LYS A 473 -9.14 16.68 -3.66
CA LYS A 473 -8.60 17.81 -2.89
C LYS A 473 -9.07 17.84 -1.43
N THR A 474 -10.28 17.36 -1.17
CA THR A 474 -11.02 17.65 0.07
C THR A 474 -11.13 16.44 0.99
N VAL A 475 -11.14 15.21 0.45
CA VAL A 475 -11.33 13.96 1.21
C VAL A 475 -10.33 13.80 2.36
N ARG A 476 -9.10 14.28 2.17
CA ARG A 476 -8.05 14.27 3.21
C ARG A 476 -8.43 15.00 4.50
N LYS A 477 -9.29 16.03 4.41
CA LYS A 477 -9.79 16.80 5.57
C LYS A 477 -10.77 16.01 6.43
N PHE A 478 -11.32 14.92 5.88
CA PHE A 478 -12.37 14.10 6.51
C PHE A 478 -11.88 12.71 6.89
N PHE A 479 -10.56 12.54 7.09
CA PHE A 479 -9.92 11.24 7.32
C PHE A 479 -10.33 10.21 6.26
N GLY A 480 -10.34 10.63 5.00
CA GLY A 480 -10.65 9.73 3.90
C GLY A 480 -9.62 9.77 2.79
N GLU A 481 -9.85 8.89 1.82
CA GLU A 481 -9.03 8.68 0.64
C GLU A 481 -9.90 8.38 -0.57
N ALA A 482 -9.47 8.87 -1.73
CA ALA A 482 -10.05 8.53 -3.01
C ALA A 482 -9.04 7.69 -3.81
N ILE A 483 -9.54 6.63 -4.43
CA ILE A 483 -8.74 5.68 -5.20
C ILE A 483 -9.34 5.53 -6.58
N VAL A 484 -8.50 5.65 -7.60
CA VAL A 484 -8.87 5.36 -8.98
C VAL A 484 -8.08 4.16 -9.46
N VAL A 485 -8.78 3.21 -10.06
CA VAL A 485 -8.25 1.98 -10.61
C VAL A 485 -8.57 1.94 -12.10
N THR A 486 -7.53 1.73 -12.92
CA THR A 486 -7.65 1.76 -14.38
C THR A 486 -6.67 0.79 -15.04
N GLN A 487 -7.07 0.21 -16.16
CA GLN A 487 -6.23 -0.66 -16.98
C GLN A 487 -5.68 0.03 -18.22
N GLU A 488 -6.41 1.00 -18.76
CA GLU A 488 -6.08 1.63 -20.03
C GLU A 488 -5.22 2.88 -19.83
N VAL A 489 -4.01 2.84 -20.38
CA VAL A 489 -3.03 3.94 -20.30
C VAL A 489 -3.45 5.12 -21.18
N GLU A 490 -3.92 4.86 -22.40
CA GLU A 490 -4.30 5.88 -23.38
C GLU A 490 -5.43 6.78 -22.88
N ASP A 491 -6.33 6.18 -22.10
CA ASP A 491 -7.45 6.86 -21.49
C ASP A 491 -7.03 7.92 -20.47
N ILE A 492 -5.96 7.63 -19.74
CA ILE A 492 -5.40 8.57 -18.77
C ILE A 492 -4.64 9.68 -19.49
N ILE A 493 -3.85 9.33 -20.51
CA ILE A 493 -3.04 10.28 -21.28
C ILE A 493 -3.94 11.31 -21.96
N SER A 494 -5.06 10.87 -22.52
CA SER A 494 -5.99 11.72 -23.28
C SER A 494 -6.86 12.63 -22.41
N SER A 495 -6.91 12.44 -21.09
CA SER A 495 -7.78 13.20 -20.19
C SER A 495 -7.00 14.20 -19.29
N PRO A 496 -7.06 15.52 -19.59
CA PRO A 496 -6.45 16.55 -18.74
C PRO A 496 -6.97 16.54 -17.31
N VAL A 497 -8.26 16.22 -17.14
CA VAL A 497 -8.92 16.12 -15.84
C VAL A 497 -8.27 15.02 -15.00
N VAL A 498 -8.02 13.84 -15.56
CA VAL A 498 -7.40 12.74 -14.81
C VAL A 498 -5.99 13.10 -14.38
N LYS A 499 -5.19 13.65 -15.30
CA LYS A 499 -3.82 14.06 -14.99
C LYS A 499 -3.79 15.08 -13.85
N GLN A 500 -4.58 16.15 -13.95
CA GLN A 500 -4.54 17.26 -12.98
C GLN A 500 -5.28 16.97 -11.67
N ALA A 501 -6.40 16.25 -11.72
CA ALA A 501 -7.27 16.03 -10.57
C ALA A 501 -6.91 14.74 -9.82
N ILE A 502 -6.60 13.65 -10.53
CA ILE A 502 -6.38 12.33 -9.92
C ILE A 502 -4.89 12.10 -9.70
N ILE A 503 -4.08 12.07 -10.76
CA ILE A 503 -2.66 11.67 -10.66
C ILE A 503 -1.87 12.65 -9.81
N ASN A 504 -1.98 13.96 -10.08
CA ASN A 504 -1.25 14.98 -9.34
C ASN A 504 -1.68 15.11 -7.87
N ASN A 505 -2.85 14.59 -7.49
CA ASN A 505 -3.33 14.59 -6.10
C ASN A 505 -3.30 13.18 -5.48
N SER A 506 -2.53 12.25 -6.07
CA SER A 506 -2.32 10.89 -5.57
C SER A 506 -0.83 10.66 -5.29
N ASP A 507 -0.46 10.74 -4.01
CA ASP A 507 0.93 10.54 -3.61
C ASP A 507 1.32 9.05 -3.60
N CYS A 508 0.33 8.16 -3.53
CA CYS A 508 0.52 6.73 -3.61
C CYS A 508 0.19 6.23 -5.03
N LYS A 509 1.21 5.73 -5.73
CA LYS A 509 1.07 5.15 -7.08
C LYS A 509 1.36 3.66 -7.00
N ILE A 510 0.39 2.86 -7.42
CA ILE A 510 0.47 1.39 -7.40
C ILE A 510 0.45 0.91 -8.83
N LEU A 511 1.48 0.17 -9.22
CA LEU A 511 1.60 -0.40 -10.56
C LEU A 511 1.71 -1.91 -10.45
N LEU A 512 0.82 -2.59 -11.17
CA LEU A 512 0.89 -4.03 -11.39
C LEU A 512 1.77 -4.29 -12.62
N ASP A 513 1.84 -5.54 -13.05
CA ASP A 513 2.64 -5.97 -14.20
C ASP A 513 2.36 -5.14 -15.47
N GLN A 514 3.34 -4.35 -15.91
CA GLN A 514 3.25 -3.50 -17.10
C GLN A 514 3.90 -4.13 -18.35
N SER A 515 4.13 -5.45 -18.37
CA SER A 515 4.76 -6.15 -19.50
C SER A 515 4.08 -5.86 -20.85
N LYS A 516 2.74 -5.75 -20.87
CA LYS A 516 1.95 -5.40 -22.08
C LYS A 516 2.22 -4.00 -22.62
N TYR A 517 2.72 -3.08 -21.79
CA TYR A 517 2.96 -1.68 -22.14
C TYR A 517 4.45 -1.33 -22.18
N GLN A 518 5.38 -2.30 -22.27
CA GLN A 518 6.82 -2.04 -22.30
C GLN A 518 7.22 -0.98 -23.35
N ASN A 519 6.66 -1.07 -24.56
CA ASN A 519 6.96 -0.13 -25.66
C ASN A 519 6.41 1.29 -25.44
N LYS A 520 5.41 1.45 -24.55
CA LYS A 520 4.79 2.74 -24.21
C LYS A 520 5.18 3.22 -22.81
N PHE A 521 6.10 2.51 -22.14
CA PHE A 521 6.39 2.76 -20.73
C PHE A 521 7.02 4.14 -20.49
N GLU A 522 7.73 4.71 -21.46
CA GLU A 522 8.26 6.08 -21.34
C GLU A 522 7.14 7.11 -21.13
N GLN A 523 6.00 6.95 -21.81
CA GLN A 523 4.85 7.82 -21.61
C GLN A 523 4.22 7.63 -20.23
N ILE A 524 4.16 6.38 -19.75
CA ILE A 524 3.69 6.06 -18.38
C ILE A 524 4.61 6.67 -17.35
N GLN A 525 5.92 6.55 -17.54
CA GLN A 525 6.95 7.09 -16.68
C GLN A 525 6.83 8.61 -16.58
N GLU A 526 6.69 9.32 -17.70
CA GLU A 526 6.51 10.78 -17.72
C GLU A 526 5.20 11.20 -17.06
N LEU A 527 4.09 10.54 -17.42
CA LEU A 527 2.75 10.83 -16.88
C LEU A 527 2.69 10.66 -15.36
N LEU A 528 3.32 9.60 -14.85
CA LEU A 528 3.34 9.28 -13.43
C LEU A 528 4.55 9.89 -12.71
N GLY A 529 5.43 10.62 -13.40
CA GLY A 529 6.64 11.21 -12.81
C GLY A 529 7.53 10.20 -12.11
N LEU A 530 7.72 9.02 -12.71
CA LEU A 530 8.56 7.95 -12.15
C LEU A 530 10.03 8.16 -12.50
N THR A 531 10.91 7.87 -11.54
CA THR A 531 12.36 7.88 -11.73
C THR A 531 12.83 6.66 -12.56
N GLU A 532 14.05 6.72 -13.11
CA GLU A 532 14.66 5.56 -13.80
C GLU A 532 14.75 4.32 -12.90
N LYS A 533 15.01 4.53 -11.59
CA LYS A 533 15.02 3.45 -10.61
C LYS A 533 13.63 2.79 -10.49
N GLU A 534 12.58 3.60 -10.42
CA GLU A 534 11.21 3.09 -10.32
C GLU A 534 10.77 2.38 -11.60
N LYS A 535 11.15 2.91 -12.77
CA LYS A 535 10.97 2.21 -14.05
C LYS A 535 11.60 0.83 -14.03
N ALA A 536 12.87 0.72 -13.60
CA ALA A 536 13.54 -0.56 -13.49
C ALA A 536 12.82 -1.53 -12.54
N LEU A 537 12.31 -1.03 -11.40
CA LEU A 537 11.52 -1.83 -10.46
C LEU A 537 10.21 -2.32 -11.08
N VAL A 538 9.43 -1.44 -11.71
CA VAL A 538 8.15 -1.80 -12.34
C VAL A 538 8.36 -2.81 -13.47
N LEU A 539 9.37 -2.61 -14.31
CA LEU A 539 9.70 -3.52 -15.41
C LEU A 539 10.30 -4.86 -14.94
N SER A 540 10.64 -4.99 -13.65
CA SER A 540 11.15 -6.23 -13.06
C SER A 540 10.04 -7.11 -12.45
N ILE A 541 8.83 -6.58 -12.28
CA ILE A 541 7.68 -7.27 -11.69
C ILE A 541 7.42 -8.59 -12.42
N ASN A 542 7.19 -9.66 -11.65
CA ASN A 542 6.79 -10.99 -12.13
C ASN A 542 7.79 -11.72 -13.06
N LYS A 543 9.01 -11.21 -13.26
CA LYS A 543 9.99 -11.82 -14.18
C LYS A 543 10.74 -13.02 -13.61
N ALA A 544 10.78 -13.18 -12.29
CA ALA A 544 11.58 -14.19 -11.60
C ALA A 544 10.81 -14.80 -10.42
N ASN A 545 9.52 -15.08 -10.62
CA ASN A 545 8.71 -15.68 -9.57
C ASN A 545 9.12 -17.12 -9.31
N ASP A 546 9.10 -17.52 -8.04
CA ASP A 546 9.32 -18.90 -7.64
C ASP A 546 8.19 -19.80 -8.19
N PRO A 547 8.47 -20.79 -9.04
CA PRO A 547 7.45 -21.62 -9.68
C PRO A 547 6.71 -22.52 -8.68
N THR A 548 7.26 -22.72 -7.47
CA THR A 548 6.65 -23.55 -6.42
C THR A 548 5.65 -22.78 -5.56
N LYS A 549 5.62 -21.44 -5.66
CA LYS A 549 4.76 -20.58 -4.86
C LYS A 549 3.73 -19.87 -5.74
N LYS A 550 2.56 -19.57 -5.16
CA LYS A 550 1.48 -18.86 -5.85
C LYS A 550 1.39 -17.41 -5.35
N TYR A 551 2.09 -16.50 -6.03
CA TYR A 551 2.02 -15.07 -5.73
C TYR A 551 2.21 -14.23 -6.99
N LYS A 552 1.78 -12.98 -6.90
CA LYS A 552 2.10 -11.92 -7.87
C LYS A 552 2.87 -10.81 -7.18
N GLU A 553 3.64 -10.04 -7.92
CA GLU A 553 4.33 -8.87 -7.39
C GLU A 553 3.54 -7.57 -7.69
N VAL A 554 3.64 -6.61 -6.77
CA VAL A 554 3.04 -5.27 -6.90
C VAL A 554 4.10 -4.22 -6.58
N PHE A 555 4.20 -3.18 -7.42
CA PHE A 555 5.02 -2.02 -7.14
C PHE A 555 4.20 -0.92 -6.47
N ILE A 556 4.77 -0.30 -5.44
CA ILE A 556 4.16 0.82 -4.71
C ILE A 556 5.20 1.93 -4.60
N SER A 557 4.85 3.12 -5.08
CA SER A 557 5.60 4.37 -4.92
C SER A 557 4.82 5.31 -4.00
N LEU A 558 5.51 5.86 -3.00
CA LEU A 558 4.97 6.78 -2.00
C LEU A 558 5.73 8.10 -2.09
N GLY A 559 5.03 9.15 -2.52
CA GLY A 559 5.54 10.50 -2.68
C GLY A 559 6.68 10.64 -3.69
N GLY A 560 6.94 9.62 -4.52
CA GLY A 560 8.12 9.56 -5.40
C GLY A 560 9.47 9.42 -4.67
N VAL A 561 9.45 9.20 -3.35
CA VAL A 561 10.65 9.10 -2.50
C VAL A 561 10.87 7.66 -2.05
N LEU A 562 9.80 6.98 -1.65
CA LEU A 562 9.85 5.62 -1.13
C LEU A 562 9.12 4.67 -2.06
N SER A 563 9.87 3.82 -2.77
CA SER A 563 9.31 2.91 -3.76
C SER A 563 9.84 1.49 -3.56
N LYS A 564 8.92 0.53 -3.52
CA LYS A 564 9.21 -0.88 -3.21
C LYS A 564 8.34 -1.82 -4.04
N VAL A 565 8.80 -3.05 -4.22
CA VAL A 565 8.04 -4.14 -4.82
C VAL A 565 7.72 -5.15 -3.72
N TYR A 566 6.47 -5.58 -3.63
CA TYR A 566 6.00 -6.54 -2.63
C TYR A 566 5.40 -7.75 -3.32
N ARG A 567 5.33 -8.88 -2.61
CA ARG A 567 4.52 -10.03 -3.00
C ARG A 567 3.09 -9.85 -2.50
N THR A 568 2.14 -10.09 -3.38
CA THR A 568 0.73 -10.27 -3.08
C THR A 568 0.46 -11.77 -3.04
N GLU A 569 0.36 -12.28 -1.83
CA GLU A 569 0.04 -13.67 -1.50
C GLU A 569 -1.05 -13.62 -0.44
N VAL A 570 -2.11 -14.41 -0.63
CA VAL A 570 -3.32 -14.39 0.20
C VAL A 570 -3.67 -15.81 0.62
N SER A 571 -4.50 -15.94 1.64
CA SER A 571 -5.02 -17.24 2.07
C SER A 571 -5.88 -17.91 0.98
N PRO A 572 -6.05 -19.25 1.00
CA PRO A 572 -6.95 -19.95 0.08
C PRO A 572 -8.39 -19.39 0.12
N GLU A 573 -8.88 -18.99 1.30
CA GLU A 573 -10.20 -18.40 1.48
C GLU A 573 -10.33 -17.07 0.74
N GLU A 574 -9.32 -16.20 0.89
CA GLU A 574 -9.25 -14.92 0.19
C GLU A 574 -9.13 -15.13 -1.32
N TYR A 575 -8.32 -16.09 -1.76
CA TYR A 575 -8.20 -16.43 -3.18
C TYR A 575 -9.57 -16.77 -3.78
N LEU A 576 -10.34 -17.64 -3.14
CA LEU A 576 -11.67 -18.03 -3.61
C LEU A 576 -12.69 -16.89 -3.54
N ALA A 577 -12.55 -15.97 -2.59
CA ALA A 577 -13.40 -14.78 -2.51
C ALA A 577 -13.09 -13.76 -3.63
N TYR A 578 -11.85 -13.72 -4.12
CA TYR A 578 -11.37 -12.73 -5.08
C TYR A 578 -11.31 -13.24 -6.52
N THR A 579 -11.36 -14.56 -6.72
CA THR A 579 -11.19 -15.15 -8.05
C THR A 579 -12.25 -14.64 -9.03
N THR A 580 -11.79 -14.33 -10.23
CA THR A 580 -12.64 -13.95 -11.37
C THR A 580 -12.89 -15.12 -12.32
N GLU A 581 -12.21 -16.26 -12.12
CA GLU A 581 -12.32 -17.44 -12.98
C GLU A 581 -13.72 -18.07 -12.87
N GLU A 582 -14.41 -18.19 -13.99
CA GLU A 582 -15.82 -18.61 -14.04
C GLU A 582 -16.00 -20.03 -13.48
N THR A 583 -15.11 -20.95 -13.82
CA THR A 583 -15.15 -22.35 -13.36
C THR A 583 -15.02 -22.46 -11.84
N GLU A 584 -14.15 -21.64 -11.23
CA GLU A 584 -13.98 -21.57 -9.78
C GLU A 584 -15.21 -20.93 -9.12
N LYS A 585 -15.76 -19.86 -9.70
CA LYS A 585 -16.98 -19.19 -9.20
C LYS A 585 -18.19 -20.11 -9.20
N VAL A 586 -18.44 -20.81 -10.31
CA VAL A 586 -19.57 -21.75 -10.42
C VAL A 586 -19.45 -22.84 -9.37
N LYS A 587 -18.25 -23.40 -9.21
CA LYS A 587 -17.99 -24.39 -8.16
C LYS A 587 -18.28 -23.79 -6.78
N LEU A 588 -17.74 -22.62 -6.47
CA LEU A 588 -17.97 -21.96 -5.19
C LEU A 588 -19.46 -21.74 -4.88
N MET A 589 -20.24 -21.31 -5.87
CA MET A 589 -21.70 -21.13 -5.72
C MET A 589 -22.39 -22.46 -5.38
N GLN A 590 -22.00 -23.58 -6.00
CA GLN A 590 -22.52 -24.91 -5.66
C GLN A 590 -22.19 -25.32 -4.21
N TYR A 591 -21.03 -24.91 -3.66
CA TYR A 591 -20.74 -25.12 -2.24
C TYR A 591 -21.59 -24.21 -1.36
N ALA A 592 -21.73 -22.94 -1.70
CA ALA A 592 -22.56 -21.99 -0.94
C ALA A 592 -24.04 -22.42 -0.88
N GLU A 593 -24.58 -22.98 -1.97
CA GLU A 593 -25.95 -23.53 -2.01
C GLU A 593 -26.20 -24.61 -0.95
N LYS A 594 -25.20 -25.47 -0.67
CA LYS A 594 -25.27 -26.48 0.42
C LYS A 594 -25.44 -25.85 1.80
N PHE A 595 -25.18 -24.55 1.93
CA PHE A 595 -25.29 -23.77 3.16
C PHE A 595 -26.29 -22.62 3.04
N ASN A 596 -27.37 -22.78 2.27
CA ASN A 596 -28.41 -21.77 2.06
C ASN A 596 -27.87 -20.45 1.49
N GLY A 597 -26.85 -20.51 0.62
CA GLY A 597 -26.21 -19.34 0.02
C GLY A 597 -25.18 -18.64 0.92
N ASP A 598 -24.80 -19.23 2.05
CA ASP A 598 -23.75 -18.69 2.93
C ASP A 598 -22.37 -18.84 2.27
N MET A 599 -21.91 -17.76 1.65
CA MET A 599 -20.63 -17.70 0.93
C MET A 599 -19.43 -18.04 1.83
N GLN A 600 -19.41 -17.60 3.08
CA GLN A 600 -18.30 -17.88 4.00
C GLN A 600 -18.18 -19.38 4.26
N LYS A 601 -19.31 -20.05 4.50
CA LYS A 601 -19.33 -21.51 4.70
C LYS A 601 -18.99 -22.27 3.41
N GLY A 602 -19.46 -21.77 2.27
CA GLY A 602 -19.11 -22.32 0.95
C GLY A 602 -17.60 -22.30 0.70
N ILE A 603 -16.96 -21.15 0.92
CA ILE A 603 -15.49 -20.99 0.82
C ILE A 603 -14.79 -21.97 1.77
N ALA A 604 -15.14 -21.96 3.06
CA ALA A 604 -14.49 -22.82 4.06
C ALA A 604 -14.63 -24.32 3.73
N ALA A 605 -15.77 -24.74 3.19
CA ALA A 605 -15.99 -26.13 2.77
C ALA A 605 -15.14 -26.49 1.55
N MET A 606 -15.00 -25.60 0.58
CA MET A 606 -14.20 -25.82 -0.62
C MET A 606 -12.69 -25.86 -0.31
N VAL A 607 -12.20 -25.00 0.59
CA VAL A 607 -10.80 -25.03 1.05
C VAL A 607 -10.50 -26.35 1.76
N LYS A 608 -11.36 -26.77 2.69
CA LYS A 608 -11.20 -28.03 3.42
C LYS A 608 -11.19 -29.28 2.53
N GLU A 609 -11.86 -29.23 1.38
CA GLU A 609 -11.81 -30.31 0.40
C GLU A 609 -10.50 -30.30 -0.40
N ALA A 610 -9.96 -29.13 -0.72
CA ALA A 610 -8.67 -29.01 -1.42
C ALA A 610 -7.46 -29.39 -0.55
N GLU A 611 -7.60 -29.31 0.78
CA GLU A 611 -6.57 -29.73 1.76
C GLU A 611 -6.55 -31.25 2.04
N ARG A 612 -7.58 -31.98 1.61
CA ARG A 612 -7.68 -33.44 1.73
C ARG A 612 -7.06 -34.13 0.52
#